data_AF-A0A524F472-F1
#
_entry.id   AF-A0A524F472-F1
#
_cell.length_a   1.000
_cell.length_b   1.000
_cell.length_c   1.000
_cell.angle_alpha   90.00
_cell.angle_beta   90.00
_cell.angle_gamma   90.00
#
_symmetry.space_group_name_H-M   'P 1'
#
loop_
_entity.id
_entity.type
_entity.pdbx_description
1 polymer ?
#
loop_
_entity_poly.entity_id
_entity_poly.type
_entity_poly.pdbx_seq_one_letter_code
_entity_poly.pdbx_strand_id
1 'polypeptide(L)'
;MSIELVTTNVKSIKCPYLFLSISMSSKQQHEVFHLATKKQLQHIKDGLHRISSQIWTCLGEESGNLYIRYDQYVEIFLVPKQLERHLRLIRDLKSIQHTGIYFGFLKGTEFQLSLEGAEYIFNTFFKTNKLRLKTVTTTIDGAKSFLYGNTLQTTDLSPSPESLNRKDVFFVLNPKSQFIGIGYVYKRDNRTELRNLVDYGYYIRRGY
;
A
#
# COMPACT_ATOMS: atom_id res chain seq x y z
N MET A 1 8.09 43.00 -13.20
CA MET A 1 9.15 42.15 -13.78
C MET A 1 8.49 40.83 -14.12
N SER A 2 8.13 40.68 -15.39
CA SER A 2 7.33 39.57 -15.92
C SER A 2 8.24 38.37 -16.19
N ILE A 3 7.88 37.18 -15.71
CA ILE A 3 8.64 35.95 -15.97
C ILE A 3 7.83 35.11 -16.95
N GLU A 4 8.38 34.92 -18.15
CA GLU A 4 7.85 34.06 -19.20
C GLU A 4 7.95 32.57 -18.80
N LEU A 5 6.84 31.86 -18.99
CA LEU A 5 6.78 30.40 -18.87
C LEU A 5 7.35 29.77 -20.14
N VAL A 6 8.55 29.21 -20.05
CA VAL A 6 9.13 28.38 -21.11
C VAL A 6 8.39 27.04 -21.14
N THR A 7 7.47 26.90 -22.10
CA THR A 7 6.80 25.64 -22.42
C THR A 7 7.71 24.75 -23.26
N THR A 8 8.37 23.77 -22.65
CA THR A 8 9.01 22.68 -23.39
C THR A 8 8.05 21.51 -23.55
N ASN A 9 7.78 21.18 -24.81
CA ASN A 9 7.01 20.00 -25.25
C ASN A 9 7.62 18.71 -24.68
N VAL A 10 6.97 18.11 -23.68
CA VAL A 10 7.28 16.75 -23.22
C VAL A 10 6.20 15.81 -23.76
N LYS A 11 6.60 14.93 -24.67
CA LYS A 11 5.78 13.80 -25.15
C LYS A 11 5.26 13.00 -23.95
N SER A 12 3.95 12.82 -23.90
CA SER A 12 3.23 12.15 -22.81
C SER A 12 3.73 10.72 -22.58
N ILE A 13 4.34 10.48 -21.41
CA ILE A 13 4.52 9.13 -20.87
C ILE A 13 3.28 8.83 -20.04
N LYS A 14 2.43 7.91 -20.51
CA LYS A 14 1.28 7.40 -19.74
C LYS A 14 1.80 6.61 -18.53
N CYS A 15 1.84 7.24 -17.36
CA CYS A 15 2.06 6.58 -16.08
C CYS A 15 0.81 6.85 -15.20
N PRO A 16 -0.10 5.88 -15.02
CA PRO A 16 -1.43 6.13 -14.45
C PRO A 16 -1.46 6.41 -12.92
N TYR A 17 -0.32 6.58 -12.25
CA TYR A 17 -0.27 6.74 -10.78
C TYR A 17 0.62 7.90 -10.31
N LEU A 18 0.71 8.98 -11.10
CA LEU A 18 1.53 10.13 -10.73
C LEU A 18 0.69 11.19 -9.98
N PHE A 19 0.78 11.18 -8.65
CA PHE A 19 0.32 12.30 -7.81
C PHE A 19 1.52 12.91 -7.08
N LEU A 20 1.79 14.19 -7.33
CA LEU A 20 2.71 15.02 -6.57
C LEU A 20 1.92 16.23 -6.08
N SER A 21 1.83 16.42 -4.77
CA SER A 21 1.22 17.60 -4.16
C SER A 21 2.24 18.34 -3.30
N ILE A 22 2.28 19.66 -3.47
CA ILE A 22 3.18 20.58 -2.76
C ILE A 22 2.29 21.56 -1.99
N SER A 23 2.53 21.71 -0.68
CA SER A 23 1.87 22.73 0.15
C SER A 23 2.92 23.68 0.73
N MET A 24 2.60 24.97 0.79
CA MET A 24 3.40 25.97 1.48
C MET A 24 2.78 26.22 2.86
N SER A 25 3.35 25.63 3.91
CA SER A 25 2.94 25.88 5.29
C SER A 25 4.10 26.44 6.11
N SER A 26 3.84 27.56 6.79
CA SER A 26 4.75 28.21 7.73
C SER A 26 4.33 27.91 9.17
N LYS A 27 4.86 26.84 9.78
CA LYS A 27 5.24 26.74 11.21
C LYS A 27 5.77 25.34 11.55
N GLN A 28 6.72 25.31 12.49
CA GLN A 28 7.67 24.24 12.79
C GLN A 28 7.07 22.97 13.41
N GLN A 29 7.29 21.82 12.78
CA GLN A 29 8.12 20.71 13.29
C GLN A 29 8.72 20.01 12.05
N HIS A 30 9.89 19.40 12.17
CA HIS A 30 10.72 18.97 11.03
C HIS A 30 10.07 17.83 10.22
N GLU A 31 9.17 18.17 9.29
CA GLU A 31 8.70 17.31 8.20
C GLU A 31 9.85 17.12 7.21
N VAL A 32 10.68 16.11 7.44
CA VAL A 32 11.77 15.79 6.51
C VAL A 32 11.30 14.65 5.63
N PHE A 33 10.99 14.96 4.37
CA PHE A 33 10.83 13.95 3.33
C PHE A 33 12.22 13.44 2.91
N HIS A 34 12.54 12.17 3.17
CA HIS A 34 13.87 11.62 2.88
C HIS A 34 13.85 10.14 2.51
N LEU A 35 14.95 9.63 1.96
CA LEU A 35 15.10 8.21 1.65
C LEU A 35 15.11 7.38 2.95
N ALA A 36 14.38 6.27 2.99
CA ALA A 36 14.32 5.40 4.16
C ALA A 36 15.72 4.91 4.58
N THR A 37 16.04 5.06 5.87
CA THR A 37 17.29 4.59 6.46
C THR A 37 17.31 3.06 6.55
N LYS A 38 18.51 2.46 6.73
CA LYS A 38 18.65 1.01 6.92
C LYS A 38 17.77 0.44 8.04
N LYS A 39 17.65 1.18 9.16
CA LYS A 39 16.82 0.76 10.30
C LYS A 39 15.33 0.77 9.94
N GLN A 40 14.86 1.81 9.26
CA GLN A 40 13.47 1.88 8.80
C GLN A 40 13.17 0.80 7.77
N LEU A 41 14.08 0.58 6.80
CA LEU A 41 13.95 -0.49 5.82
C LEU A 41 13.86 -1.86 6.50
N GLN A 42 14.61 -2.09 7.59
CA GLN A 42 14.49 -3.32 8.37
C GLN A 42 13.10 -3.48 8.99
N HIS A 43 12.53 -2.43 9.62
CA HIS A 43 11.17 -2.48 10.17
C HIS A 43 10.10 -2.76 9.10
N ILE A 44 10.25 -2.13 7.92
CA ILE A 44 9.36 -2.33 6.78
C ILE A 44 9.48 -3.78 6.28
N LYS A 45 10.70 -4.27 6.09
CA LYS A 45 11.00 -5.64 5.69
C LYS A 45 10.39 -6.64 6.68
N ASP A 46 10.58 -6.44 7.98
CA ASP A 46 10.04 -7.31 9.02
C ASP A 46 8.50 -7.35 8.98
N GLY A 47 7.84 -6.20 8.79
CA GLY A 47 6.39 -6.15 8.64
C GLY A 47 5.89 -6.87 7.39
N LEU A 48 6.56 -6.67 6.25
CA LEU A 48 6.24 -7.39 5.01
C LEU A 48 6.45 -8.90 5.14
N HIS A 49 7.49 -9.34 5.86
CA HIS A 49 7.71 -10.76 6.15
C HIS A 49 6.56 -11.41 6.93
N ARG A 50 5.83 -10.64 7.76
CA ARG A 50 4.62 -11.15 8.44
C ARG A 50 3.48 -11.45 7.47
N ILE A 51 3.47 -10.81 6.29
CA ILE A 51 2.50 -11.06 5.21
C ILE A 51 3.04 -12.16 4.30
N SER A 52 4.21 -11.96 3.71
CA SER A 52 4.93 -12.93 2.91
C SER A 52 6.38 -12.48 2.70
N SER A 53 7.31 -13.40 2.90
CA SER A 53 8.75 -13.15 2.70
C SER A 53 9.12 -12.78 1.26
N GLN A 54 8.30 -13.17 0.28
CA GLN A 54 8.55 -12.90 -1.13
C GLN A 54 8.31 -11.43 -1.50
N ILE A 55 7.46 -10.71 -0.75
CA ILE A 55 7.10 -9.33 -1.10
C ILE A 55 8.34 -8.43 -1.07
N TRP A 56 9.19 -8.58 -0.06
CA TRP A 56 10.42 -7.80 0.04
C TRP A 56 11.39 -8.09 -1.12
N THR A 57 11.53 -9.37 -1.51
CA THR A 57 12.37 -9.77 -2.63
C THR A 57 11.89 -9.13 -3.93
N CYS A 58 10.59 -9.25 -4.25
CA CYS A 58 10.01 -8.60 -5.43
C CYS A 58 10.17 -7.08 -5.39
N LEU A 59 10.03 -6.48 -4.19
CA LEU A 59 10.21 -5.04 -4.06
C LEU A 59 11.65 -4.61 -4.39
N GLY A 60 12.66 -5.29 -3.84
CA GLY A 60 14.06 -4.94 -4.04
C GLY A 60 14.56 -5.08 -5.48
N GLU A 61 14.01 -6.02 -6.24
CA GLU A 61 14.41 -6.26 -7.64
C GLU A 61 13.82 -5.23 -8.60
N GLU A 62 12.56 -4.84 -8.40
CA GLU A 62 11.77 -4.16 -9.43
C GLU A 62 11.33 -2.76 -9.05
N SER A 63 11.38 -2.41 -7.77
CA SER A 63 10.64 -1.25 -7.27
C SER A 63 11.47 0.00 -7.18
N GLY A 64 10.72 1.10 -7.12
CA GLY A 64 11.22 2.39 -6.68
C GLY A 64 11.89 2.36 -5.30
N ASN A 65 12.43 3.51 -4.92
CA ASN A 65 13.00 3.73 -3.60
C ASN A 65 11.89 4.02 -2.58
N LEU A 66 12.05 3.56 -1.35
CA LEU A 66 11.16 3.90 -0.25
C LEU A 66 11.61 5.22 0.38
N TYR A 67 10.71 6.19 0.39
CA TYR A 67 10.87 7.47 1.07
C TYR A 67 10.00 7.54 2.31
N ILE A 68 10.39 8.39 3.24
CA ILE A 68 9.77 8.58 4.54
C ILE A 68 9.35 10.03 4.68
N ARG A 69 8.16 10.25 5.24
CA ARG A 69 7.70 11.54 5.76
C ARG A 69 7.33 11.37 7.22
N TYR A 70 7.64 12.36 8.05
CA TYR A 70 7.16 12.41 9.43
C TYR A 70 5.97 13.34 9.51
N ASP A 71 4.86 12.81 9.99
CA ASP A 71 3.67 13.57 10.42
C ASP A 71 3.22 12.98 11.78
N GLN A 72 1.96 12.64 11.97
CA GLN A 72 1.48 11.89 13.14
C GLN A 72 2.10 10.49 13.25
N TYR A 73 2.43 9.90 12.10
CA TYR A 73 3.14 8.63 11.96
C TYR A 73 4.32 8.79 11.00
N VAL A 74 5.17 7.76 10.94
CA VAL A 74 6.24 7.70 9.93
C VAL A 74 5.66 7.11 8.66
N GLU A 75 5.22 7.96 7.75
CA GLU A 75 4.63 7.57 6.49
C GLU A 75 5.69 7.11 5.49
N ILE A 76 5.34 6.12 4.68
CA ILE A 76 6.23 5.48 3.73
C ILE A 76 5.65 5.63 2.33
N PHE A 77 6.48 6.09 1.40
CA PHE A 77 6.12 6.29 0.01
C PHE A 77 7.04 5.45 -0.88
N LEU A 78 6.45 4.64 -1.75
CA LEU A 78 7.19 3.95 -2.79
C LEU A 78 7.30 4.85 -4.02
N VAL A 79 8.51 5.32 -4.30
CA VAL A 79 8.78 6.29 -5.37
C VAL A 79 9.52 5.61 -6.52
N PRO A 80 8.89 5.45 -7.70
CA PRO A 80 9.55 4.91 -8.89
C PRO A 80 10.90 5.57 -9.20
N LYS A 81 11.90 4.77 -9.61
CA LYS A 81 13.27 5.26 -9.90
C LYS A 81 13.29 6.42 -10.90
N GLN A 82 12.34 6.48 -11.83
CA GLN A 82 12.23 7.57 -12.80
C GLN A 82 11.89 8.93 -12.15
N LEU A 83 11.17 8.92 -11.03
CA LEU A 83 10.79 10.14 -10.30
C LEU A 83 11.89 10.64 -9.37
N GLU A 84 12.85 9.79 -9.03
CA GLU A 84 13.96 10.16 -8.16
C GLU A 84 14.74 11.37 -8.70
N ARG A 85 14.96 11.42 -10.02
CA ARG A 85 15.64 12.56 -10.66
C ARG A 85 14.87 13.87 -10.47
N HIS A 86 13.54 13.81 -10.54
CA HIS A 86 12.68 14.97 -10.35
C HIS A 86 12.64 15.41 -8.89
N LEU A 87 12.63 14.46 -7.95
CA LEU A 87 12.72 14.77 -6.51
C LEU A 87 13.99 15.53 -6.17
N ARG A 88 15.13 15.19 -6.77
CA ARG A 88 16.41 15.89 -6.55
C ARG A 88 16.39 17.36 -7.02
N LEU A 89 15.48 17.73 -7.92
CA LEU A 89 15.33 19.10 -8.41
C LEU A 89 14.46 19.97 -7.49
N ILE A 90 13.70 19.35 -6.59
CA ILE A 90 12.85 20.07 -5.64
C ILE A 90 13.74 20.66 -4.56
N ARG A 91 13.84 22.00 -4.53
CA ARG A 91 14.71 22.74 -3.60
C ARG A 91 14.32 22.53 -2.14
N ASP A 92 13.03 22.41 -1.87
CA ASP A 92 12.50 22.20 -0.52
C ASP A 92 11.70 20.90 -0.44
N LEU A 93 12.39 19.79 -0.14
CA LEU A 93 11.77 18.49 0.03
C LEU A 93 10.74 18.47 1.17
N LYS A 94 10.81 19.41 2.12
CA LYS A 94 9.84 19.52 3.22
C LYS A 94 8.45 19.90 2.74
N SER A 95 8.35 20.53 1.57
CA SER A 95 7.08 20.93 0.98
C SER A 95 6.31 19.77 0.34
N ILE A 96 6.95 18.60 0.17
CA ILE A 96 6.33 17.43 -0.47
C ILE A 96 5.36 16.78 0.51
N GLN A 97 4.08 16.83 0.17
CA GLN A 97 3.03 16.18 0.97
C GLN A 97 2.88 14.72 0.58
N HIS A 98 2.83 14.45 -0.72
CA HIS A 98 2.69 13.08 -1.25
C HIS A 98 3.52 12.93 -2.53
N THR A 99 4.11 11.75 -2.72
CA THR A 99 4.79 11.38 -3.97
C THR A 99 4.80 9.86 -4.14
N GLY A 100 4.72 9.40 -5.39
CA GLY A 100 4.64 7.97 -5.69
C GLY A 100 3.40 7.34 -5.06
N ILE A 101 3.57 6.13 -4.52
CA ILE A 101 2.49 5.34 -3.91
C ILE A 101 2.64 5.43 -2.40
N TYR A 102 1.60 5.89 -1.70
CA TYR A 102 1.54 5.75 -0.25
C TYR A 102 1.56 4.27 0.10
N PHE A 103 2.68 3.78 0.60
CA PHE A 103 2.94 2.35 0.76
C PHE A 103 2.56 1.85 2.15
N GLY A 104 2.44 2.75 3.12
CA GLY A 104 2.09 2.41 4.49
C GLY A 104 2.68 3.39 5.49
N PHE A 105 2.75 2.98 6.74
CA PHE A 105 3.34 3.78 7.81
C PHE A 105 3.95 2.89 8.89
N LEU A 106 4.85 3.46 9.70
CA LEU A 106 5.32 2.85 10.95
C LEU A 106 4.57 3.47 12.12
N LYS A 107 4.03 2.60 12.97
CA LYS A 107 3.57 2.94 14.32
C LYS A 107 4.61 2.41 15.31
N GLY A 108 5.53 3.29 15.73
CA GLY A 108 6.73 2.87 16.45
C GLY A 108 7.65 2.06 15.53
N THR A 109 7.86 0.78 15.84
CA THR A 109 8.66 -0.16 15.02
C THR A 109 7.81 -1.07 14.15
N GLU A 110 6.47 -0.97 14.23
CA GLU A 110 5.56 -1.84 13.50
C GLU A 110 5.12 -1.21 12.18
N PHE A 111 5.46 -1.88 11.08
CA PHE A 111 4.99 -1.50 9.75
C PHE A 111 3.55 -1.96 9.51
N GLN A 112 2.74 -1.01 9.04
CA GLN A 112 1.36 -1.21 8.61
C GLN A 112 1.29 -0.93 7.10
N LEU A 113 0.93 -1.95 6.31
CA LEU A 113 0.77 -1.82 4.86
C LEU A 113 -0.52 -1.03 4.56
N SER A 114 -0.43 -0.02 3.70
CA SER A 114 -1.60 0.72 3.24
C SER A 114 -2.40 -0.08 2.20
N LEU A 115 -3.60 0.38 1.86
CA LEU A 115 -4.37 -0.25 0.79
C LEU A 115 -3.72 -0.02 -0.58
N GLU A 116 -3.19 1.17 -0.84
CA GLU A 116 -2.51 1.46 -2.11
C GLU A 116 -1.23 0.64 -2.25
N GLY A 117 -0.50 0.42 -1.15
CA GLY A 117 0.65 -0.48 -1.10
C GLY A 117 0.23 -1.93 -1.39
N ALA A 118 -0.85 -2.39 -0.77
CA ALA A 118 -1.42 -3.72 -1.02
C ALA A 118 -1.88 -3.91 -2.48
N GLU A 119 -2.59 -2.94 -3.03
CA GLU A 119 -3.03 -2.94 -4.43
C GLU A 119 -1.84 -2.92 -5.39
N TYR A 120 -0.81 -2.11 -5.11
CA TYR A 120 0.41 -2.09 -5.90
C TYR A 120 1.07 -3.48 -5.95
N ILE A 121 1.22 -4.14 -4.80
CA ILE A 121 1.77 -5.50 -4.71
C ILE A 121 0.91 -6.49 -5.53
N PHE A 122 -0.41 -6.41 -5.40
CA PHE A 122 -1.34 -7.27 -6.12
C PHE A 122 -1.21 -7.10 -7.64
N ASN A 123 -1.26 -5.85 -8.12
CA ASN A 123 -1.22 -5.56 -9.55
C ASN A 123 0.17 -5.79 -10.17
N THR A 124 1.24 -5.51 -9.43
CA THR A 124 2.61 -5.51 -9.98
C THR A 124 3.28 -6.87 -9.85
N PHE A 125 3.07 -7.59 -8.75
CA PHE A 125 3.79 -8.85 -8.47
C PHE A 125 2.88 -10.07 -8.53
N PHE A 126 1.66 -9.99 -8.00
CA PHE A 126 0.77 -11.14 -8.00
C PHE A 126 0.21 -11.41 -9.40
N LYS A 127 -0.38 -10.41 -10.07
CA LYS A 127 -0.91 -10.57 -11.44
C LYS A 127 0.14 -10.95 -12.49
N THR A 128 1.40 -10.61 -12.24
CA THR A 128 2.54 -10.94 -13.13
C THR A 128 3.22 -12.26 -12.76
N ASN A 129 2.65 -13.03 -11.82
CA ASN A 129 3.18 -14.31 -11.32
C ASN A 129 4.56 -14.25 -10.64
N LYS A 130 5.02 -13.05 -10.23
CA LYS A 130 6.28 -12.86 -9.48
C LYS A 130 6.12 -13.14 -7.97
N LEU A 131 4.90 -13.00 -7.45
CA LEU A 131 4.56 -13.25 -6.05
C LEU A 131 3.51 -14.35 -5.94
N ARG A 132 3.78 -15.38 -5.13
CA ARG A 132 2.83 -16.43 -4.80
C ARG A 132 2.21 -16.18 -3.43
N LEU A 133 1.23 -15.27 -3.38
CA LEU A 133 0.35 -15.12 -2.22
C LEU A 133 -0.98 -15.84 -2.49
N LYS A 134 -1.65 -16.34 -1.46
CA LYS A 134 -2.96 -16.95 -1.65
C LYS A 134 -4.03 -15.87 -1.87
N THR A 135 -5.05 -16.23 -2.64
CA THR A 135 -6.25 -15.41 -2.82
C THR A 135 -7.45 -16.12 -2.22
N VAL A 136 -8.45 -15.33 -1.83
CA VAL A 136 -9.76 -15.83 -1.48
C VAL A 136 -10.79 -14.97 -2.18
N THR A 137 -11.76 -15.62 -2.81
CA THR A 137 -12.87 -14.92 -3.45
C THR A 137 -14.07 -14.95 -2.51
N THR A 138 -14.77 -13.84 -2.41
CA THR A 138 -15.93 -13.67 -1.53
C THR A 138 -17.23 -13.89 -2.32
N THR A 139 -18.32 -14.16 -1.60
CA THR A 139 -19.68 -13.99 -2.14
C THR A 139 -20.00 -12.50 -2.33
N ILE A 140 -21.13 -12.17 -2.96
CA ILE A 140 -21.56 -10.78 -3.10
C ILE A 140 -21.75 -10.11 -1.73
N ASP A 141 -22.40 -10.81 -0.79
CA ASP A 141 -22.66 -10.27 0.54
C ASP A 141 -21.39 -10.28 1.42
N GLY A 142 -20.53 -11.28 1.24
CA GLY A 142 -19.19 -11.29 1.82
C GLY A 142 -18.36 -10.09 1.39
N ALA A 143 -18.36 -9.75 0.09
CA ALA A 143 -17.66 -8.59 -0.44
C ALA A 143 -18.17 -7.28 0.19
N LYS A 144 -19.50 -7.11 0.30
CA LYS A 144 -20.10 -5.95 0.96
C LYS A 144 -19.66 -5.88 2.42
N SER A 145 -19.81 -6.98 3.15
CA SER A 145 -19.44 -7.06 4.57
C SER A 145 -17.97 -6.70 4.79
N PHE A 146 -17.08 -7.24 3.95
CA PHE A 146 -15.65 -6.94 3.98
C PHE A 146 -15.38 -5.45 3.77
N LEU A 147 -16.02 -4.83 2.77
CA LEU A 147 -15.95 -3.39 2.50
C LEU A 147 -16.60 -2.52 3.59
N TYR A 148 -17.22 -3.10 4.62
CA TYR A 148 -17.63 -2.39 5.84
C TYR A 148 -16.67 -2.60 7.02
N GLY A 149 -15.53 -3.27 6.78
CA GLY A 149 -14.54 -3.56 7.83
C GLY A 149 -14.84 -4.83 8.63
N ASN A 150 -15.85 -5.62 8.24
CA ASN A 150 -16.26 -6.79 9.01
C ASN A 150 -15.34 -7.99 8.76
N THR A 151 -15.29 -8.87 9.76
CA THR A 151 -14.72 -10.21 9.64
C THR A 151 -15.64 -11.10 8.82
N LEU A 152 -15.07 -11.90 7.93
CA LEU A 152 -15.81 -12.87 7.12
C LEU A 152 -15.78 -14.26 7.76
N GLN A 153 -16.94 -14.91 7.75
CA GLN A 153 -17.07 -16.33 8.06
C GLN A 153 -16.78 -17.15 6.79
N THR A 154 -16.56 -18.46 6.94
CA THR A 154 -16.30 -19.33 5.78
C THR A 154 -17.43 -19.34 4.76
N THR A 155 -18.67 -19.11 5.19
CA THR A 155 -19.87 -19.00 4.33
C THR A 155 -19.85 -17.77 3.43
N ASP A 156 -19.05 -16.76 3.76
CA ASP A 156 -18.90 -15.53 2.96
C ASP A 156 -17.86 -15.70 1.84
N LEU A 157 -17.25 -16.88 1.72
CA LEU A 157 -16.16 -17.20 0.78
C LEU A 157 -16.66 -18.16 -0.31
N SER A 158 -16.19 -17.99 -1.53
CA SER A 158 -16.59 -18.75 -2.71
C SER A 158 -15.41 -19.05 -3.64
N PRO A 159 -15.04 -20.32 -3.89
CA PRO A 159 -15.52 -21.51 -3.19
C PRO A 159 -15.04 -21.49 -1.72
N SER A 160 -15.76 -22.19 -0.84
CA SER A 160 -15.31 -22.35 0.55
C SER A 160 -13.93 -23.00 0.55
N PRO A 161 -12.88 -22.30 1.03
CA PRO A 161 -11.52 -22.82 0.97
C PRO A 161 -11.38 -24.07 1.85
N GLU A 162 -11.02 -25.21 1.25
CA GLU A 162 -10.85 -26.49 1.96
C GLU A 162 -9.75 -26.43 3.04
N SER A 163 -8.83 -25.48 2.97
CA SER A 163 -7.83 -25.24 4.03
C SER A 163 -7.35 -23.78 4.11
N LEU A 164 -8.05 -22.98 4.90
CA LEU A 164 -7.45 -21.75 5.44
C LEU A 164 -6.46 -22.16 6.53
N ASN A 165 -5.16 -21.97 6.38
CA ASN A 165 -4.22 -22.23 7.47
C ASN A 165 -4.17 -21.04 8.43
N ARG A 166 -3.94 -21.32 9.72
CA ARG A 166 -3.89 -20.26 10.74
C ARG A 166 -2.74 -19.31 10.44
N LYS A 167 -2.98 -17.99 10.55
CA LYS A 167 -2.02 -16.91 10.28
C LYS A 167 -1.64 -16.71 8.81
N ASP A 168 -2.28 -17.41 7.87
CA ASP A 168 -2.11 -17.09 6.46
C ASP A 168 -2.75 -15.73 6.14
N VAL A 169 -2.08 -14.95 5.29
CA VAL A 169 -2.58 -13.69 4.75
C VAL A 169 -3.01 -13.89 3.30
N PHE A 170 -4.16 -13.32 2.94
CA PHE A 170 -4.79 -13.48 1.64
C PHE A 170 -5.07 -12.14 0.99
N PHE A 171 -4.91 -12.10 -0.33
CA PHE A 171 -5.61 -11.11 -1.13
C PHE A 171 -7.09 -11.48 -1.21
N VAL A 172 -7.96 -10.55 -0.83
CA VAL A 172 -9.40 -10.74 -0.84
C VAL A 172 -9.94 -10.18 -2.15
N LEU A 173 -10.67 -11.02 -2.87
CA LEU A 173 -11.27 -10.69 -4.16
C LEU A 173 -12.80 -10.69 -4.04
N ASN A 174 -13.44 -9.83 -4.81
CA ASN A 174 -14.89 -9.90 -5.01
C ASN A 174 -15.26 -10.99 -6.06
N PRO A 175 -16.55 -11.30 -6.27
CA PRO A 175 -16.98 -12.28 -7.28
C PRO A 175 -16.55 -11.98 -8.72
N LYS A 176 -16.11 -10.76 -9.02
CA LYS A 176 -15.58 -10.35 -10.34
C LYS A 176 -14.05 -10.46 -10.39
N SER A 177 -13.43 -11.13 -9.44
CA SER A 177 -11.97 -11.28 -9.30
C SER A 177 -11.22 -9.95 -9.16
N GLN A 178 -11.91 -8.90 -8.69
CA GLN A 178 -11.27 -7.62 -8.40
C GLN A 178 -10.76 -7.66 -6.97
N PHE A 179 -9.53 -7.20 -6.76
CA PHE A 179 -8.97 -6.98 -5.43
C PHE A 179 -9.87 -6.03 -4.64
N ILE A 180 -10.13 -6.34 -3.38
CA ILE A 180 -10.88 -5.48 -2.48
C ILE A 180 -10.18 -5.21 -1.13
N GLY A 181 -9.05 -5.89 -0.89
CA GLY A 181 -8.25 -5.69 0.31
C GLY A 181 -7.45 -6.92 0.72
N ILE A 182 -6.93 -6.90 1.95
CA ILE A 182 -6.15 -8.00 2.53
C ILE A 182 -6.87 -8.51 3.79
N GLY A 183 -6.93 -9.83 3.93
CA GLY A 183 -7.45 -10.49 5.12
C GLY A 183 -6.43 -11.46 5.73
N TYR A 184 -6.55 -11.72 7.02
CA TYR A 184 -5.76 -12.75 7.70
C TYR A 184 -6.65 -13.81 8.34
N VAL A 185 -6.20 -15.05 8.28
CA VAL A 185 -6.95 -16.16 8.88
C VAL A 185 -6.70 -16.21 10.37
N TYR A 186 -7.79 -16.09 11.12
CA TYR A 186 -7.84 -16.34 12.54
C TYR A 186 -8.58 -17.65 12.81
N LYS A 187 -7.93 -18.57 13.52
CA LYS A 187 -8.56 -19.79 14.03
C LYS A 187 -8.61 -19.73 15.55
N ARG A 188 -9.80 -19.93 16.10
CA ARG A 188 -10.02 -20.13 17.54
C ARG A 188 -11.10 -21.19 17.71
N ASP A 189 -10.78 -22.20 18.52
CA ASP A 189 -11.63 -23.34 18.79
C ASP A 189 -12.07 -24.02 17.46
N ASN A 190 -13.38 -24.08 17.20
CA ASN A 190 -13.98 -24.65 15.99
C ASN A 190 -14.37 -23.60 14.94
N ARG A 191 -13.93 -22.34 15.09
CA ARG A 191 -14.25 -21.26 14.13
C ARG A 191 -13.00 -20.85 13.35
N THR A 192 -13.20 -20.77 12.04
CA THR A 192 -12.21 -20.21 11.10
C THR A 192 -12.82 -18.95 10.51
N GLU A 193 -12.13 -17.83 10.68
CA GLU A 193 -12.60 -16.52 10.25
C GLU A 193 -11.50 -15.84 9.45
N LEU A 194 -11.89 -15.06 8.45
CA LEU A 194 -11.00 -14.17 7.73
C LEU A 194 -11.22 -12.74 8.23
N ARG A 195 -10.28 -12.27 9.05
CA ARG A 195 -10.35 -10.92 9.61
C ARG A 195 -9.81 -9.92 8.60
N ASN A 196 -10.53 -8.82 8.43
CA ASN A 196 -10.13 -7.72 7.58
C ASN A 196 -8.90 -6.99 8.17
N LEU A 197 -7.82 -6.87 7.39
CA LEU A 197 -6.67 -6.03 7.72
C LEU A 197 -6.81 -4.64 7.11
N VAL A 198 -7.16 -4.58 5.83
CA VAL A 198 -7.39 -3.34 5.09
C VAL A 198 -8.34 -3.60 3.92
N ASP A 199 -9.25 -2.66 3.64
CA ASP A 199 -10.26 -2.74 2.58
C ASP A 199 -10.53 -1.38 1.92
N TYR A 200 -11.04 -1.37 0.68
CA TYR A 200 -11.41 -0.12 -0.03
C TYR A 200 -12.48 0.72 0.67
N GLY A 201 -13.37 0.10 1.42
CA GLY A 201 -14.40 0.83 2.14
C GLY A 201 -13.84 1.74 3.22
N TYR A 202 -12.57 1.56 3.63
CA TYR A 202 -11.89 2.50 4.53
C TYR A 202 -11.96 3.96 4.05
N TYR A 203 -11.77 4.20 2.75
CA TYR A 203 -11.84 5.56 2.17
C TYR A 203 -13.26 6.11 2.19
N ILE A 204 -14.24 5.25 1.88
CA ILE A 204 -15.66 5.62 1.83
C ILE A 204 -16.19 5.96 3.23
N ARG A 205 -15.78 5.19 4.25
CA ARG A 205 -16.20 5.41 5.64
C ARG A 205 -15.61 6.68 6.25
N ARG A 206 -14.44 7.12 5.79
CA ARG A 206 -13.75 8.31 6.31
C ARG A 206 -14.16 9.63 5.65
N GLY A 207 -14.98 9.58 4.59
CA GLY A 207 -15.54 10.78 3.96
C GLY A 207 -14.49 11.70 3.32
N TYR A 208 -13.46 11.12 2.69
CA TYR A 208 -12.53 11.86 1.83
C TYR A 208 -13.21 12.31 0.53
#